data_AF-A0A1U7YC01-F1
#
_entry.id   AF-A0A1U7YC01-F1
#
_cell.length_a   1.000
_cell.length_b   1.000
_cell.length_c   1.000
_cell.angle_alpha   90.00
_cell.angle_beta   90.00
_cell.angle_gamma   90.00
#
_symmetry.space_group_name_H-M   'P 1'
#
loop_
_entity.id
_entity.type
_entity.pdbx_description
1 polymer ?
#
loop_
_entity_poly.entity_id
_entity_poly.type
_entity_poly.pdbx_seq_one_letter_code
_entity_poly.pdbx_strand_id
1 'polypeptide(L)'
;MHALEVAQNYDLPLQIDTGFGDKDLDLRPANPLNLRNLLEDKRLTKNRLVLLHASFPFLKEASYLSSVYSQVYLDFGLTIPKLSFHGMVSSVKEILELAPMNKVMISTGGIAFAESFYLGMA
;
A
#
# COMPACT_ATOMS: atom_id res chain seq x y z
N MET A 1 7.47 0.96 16.74
CA MET A 1 7.78 2.39 17.02
C MET A 1 9.24 2.73 16.75
N HIS A 2 10.23 2.07 17.36
CA HIS A 2 11.66 2.39 17.13
C HIS A 2 12.07 2.39 15.65
N ALA A 3 11.63 1.41 14.85
CA ALA A 3 11.92 1.37 13.41
C ALA A 3 11.40 2.61 12.64
N LEU A 4 10.25 3.17 13.04
CA LEU A 4 9.70 4.38 12.45
C LEU A 4 10.50 5.62 12.85
N GLU A 5 10.98 5.68 14.09
CA GLU A 5 11.87 6.76 14.54
C GLU A 5 13.19 6.74 13.76
N VAL A 6 13.77 5.56 13.58
CA VAL A 6 14.97 5.38 12.74
C VAL A 6 14.69 5.80 11.30
N ALA A 7 13.62 5.30 10.68
CA ALA A 7 13.26 5.66 9.32
C ALA A 7 13.07 7.17 9.16
N GLN A 8 12.41 7.83 10.11
CA GLN A 8 12.23 9.27 10.11
C GLN A 8 13.56 10.04 10.25
N ASN A 9 14.46 9.58 11.13
CA ASN A 9 15.76 10.23 11.35
C ASN A 9 16.67 10.16 10.12
N TYR A 10 16.52 9.13 9.30
CA TYR A 10 17.28 8.94 8.06
C TYR A 10 16.52 9.35 6.80
N ASP A 11 15.33 9.93 6.93
CA ASP A 11 14.43 10.25 5.81
C ASP A 11 14.23 9.05 4.85
N LEU A 12 13.91 7.89 5.42
CA LEU A 12 13.61 6.67 4.68
C LEU A 12 12.11 6.38 4.69
N PRO A 13 11.53 5.95 3.57
CA PRO A 13 10.18 5.41 3.56
C PRO A 13 10.13 4.07 4.30
N LEU A 14 9.03 3.82 4.99
CA LEU A 14 8.73 2.53 5.60
C LEU A 14 7.55 1.90 4.87
N GLN A 15 7.77 0.72 4.32
CA GLN A 15 6.73 -0.07 3.67
C GLN A 15 6.01 -0.91 4.72
N ILE A 16 4.67 -0.94 4.64
CA ILE A 16 3.82 -1.76 5.51
C ILE A 16 2.97 -2.62 4.60
N ASP A 17 3.09 -3.93 4.78
CA ASP A 17 2.21 -4.89 4.13
C ASP A 17 0.82 -4.84 4.79
N THR A 18 -0.20 -4.62 3.97
CA THR A 18 -1.61 -4.55 4.39
C THR A 18 -2.46 -5.31 3.38
N GLY A 19 -3.51 -5.96 3.88
CA GLY A 19 -4.36 -6.80 3.03
C GLY A 19 -3.64 -8.04 2.52
N PHE A 20 -3.31 -8.06 1.22
CA PHE A 20 -3.04 -9.26 0.42
C PHE A 20 -1.96 -10.16 1.04
N GLY A 21 -2.27 -11.44 1.25
CA GLY A 21 -1.31 -12.40 1.82
C GLY A 21 -1.72 -13.86 1.62
N ASP A 22 -0.87 -14.77 2.07
CA ASP A 22 -1.07 -16.21 1.95
C ASP A 22 -2.03 -16.76 3.02
N LYS A 23 -2.43 -18.03 2.88
CA LYS A 23 -3.40 -18.71 3.76
C LYS A 23 -3.08 -18.69 5.26
N ASP A 24 -1.82 -18.46 5.61
CA ASP A 24 -1.32 -18.44 6.98
C ASP A 24 -1.43 -17.04 7.62
N LEU A 25 -1.85 -16.03 6.85
CA LEU A 25 -2.14 -14.68 7.32
C LEU A 25 -3.60 -14.54 7.75
N ASP A 26 -3.83 -13.93 8.92
CA ASP A 26 -5.16 -13.45 9.30
C ASP A 26 -5.42 -12.09 8.64
N LEU A 27 -6.35 -12.06 7.68
CA LEU A 27 -6.72 -10.83 6.96
C LEU A 27 -7.51 -9.83 7.82
N ARG A 28 -8.14 -10.26 8.92
CA ARG A 28 -8.98 -9.37 9.76
C ARG A 28 -8.19 -8.19 10.33
N PRO A 29 -7.01 -8.38 10.97
CA PRO A 29 -6.18 -7.26 11.43
C PRO A 29 -5.44 -6.54 10.30
N ALA A 30 -5.40 -7.09 9.09
CA ALA A 30 -4.64 -6.53 7.98
C ALA A 30 -5.29 -5.28 7.33
N ASN A 31 -6.47 -4.85 7.81
CA ASN A 31 -7.10 -3.61 7.37
C ASN A 31 -6.24 -2.40 7.79
N PRO A 32 -5.85 -1.52 6.84
CA PRO A 32 -4.95 -0.39 7.12
C PRO A 32 -5.55 0.64 8.08
N LEU A 33 -6.88 0.67 8.31
CA LEU A 33 -7.50 1.54 9.31
C LEU A 33 -6.99 1.27 10.74
N ASN A 34 -6.48 0.07 11.00
CA ASN A 34 -5.86 -0.26 12.29
C ASN A 34 -4.58 0.56 12.57
N LEU A 35 -4.02 1.24 11.55
CA LEU A 35 -2.86 2.11 11.69
C LEU A 35 -3.19 3.49 12.28
N ARG A 36 -4.48 3.83 12.51
CA ARG A 36 -4.88 5.17 12.95
C ARG A 36 -4.09 5.70 14.16
N ASN A 37 -3.89 4.88 15.18
CA ASN A 37 -3.14 5.31 16.37
C ASN A 37 -1.68 5.67 16.06
N LEU A 38 -1.08 5.01 15.07
CA LEU A 38 0.28 5.30 14.59
C LEU A 38 0.29 6.59 13.76
N LEU A 39 -0.70 6.78 12.89
CA LEU A 39 -0.83 7.97 12.03
C LEU A 39 -1.11 9.25 12.85
N GLU A 40 -1.84 9.14 13.95
CA GLU A 40 -2.13 10.25 14.85
C GLU A 40 -1.01 10.54 15.87
N ASP A 41 0.04 9.71 15.92
CA ASP A 41 1.19 9.99 16.78
C ASP A 41 2.00 11.15 16.21
N LYS A 42 1.94 12.31 16.89
CA LYS A 42 2.64 13.54 16.50
C LYS A 42 4.12 13.35 16.23
N ARG A 43 4.77 12.39 16.91
CA ARG A 43 6.20 12.10 16.74
C ARG A 43 6.52 11.47 15.38
N LEU A 44 5.54 10.86 14.73
CA LEU A 44 5.71 10.10 13.48
C LEU A 44 5.11 10.81 12.26
N THR A 45 4.63 12.04 12.44
CA THR A 45 3.93 12.76 11.37
C THR A 45 4.79 13.07 10.14
N LYS A 46 6.13 13.01 10.26
CA LYS A 46 7.06 13.23 9.15
C LYS A 46 7.56 11.94 8.50
N ASN A 47 7.15 10.77 8.98
CA ASN A 47 7.43 9.51 8.30
C ASN A 47 6.83 9.53 6.88
N ARG A 48 7.38 8.69 5.99
CA ARG A 48 6.74 8.33 4.72
C ARG A 48 6.35 6.86 4.81
N LEU A 49 5.06 6.58 4.84
CA LEU A 49 4.52 5.24 4.99
C LEU A 49 3.93 4.80 3.65
N VAL A 50 4.39 3.67 3.14
CA VAL A 50 3.88 3.10 1.89
C VAL A 50 3.08 1.85 2.22
N LEU A 51 1.77 1.88 1.98
CA LEU A 51 0.91 0.71 2.11
C LEU A 51 1.03 -0.11 0.83
N LEU A 52 1.50 -1.34 1.00
CA LEU A 52 1.74 -2.23 -0.13
C LEU A 52 0.44 -2.87 -0.61
N HIS A 53 0.49 -3.35 -1.84
CA HIS A 53 -0.48 -4.23 -2.46
C HIS A 53 -1.88 -3.67 -2.59
N ALA A 54 -1.97 -2.35 -2.80
CA ALA A 54 -3.22 -1.61 -2.76
C ALA A 54 -4.02 -1.79 -1.46
N SER A 55 -3.42 -2.40 -0.44
CA SER A 55 -4.12 -2.97 0.72
C SER A 55 -5.25 -3.96 0.39
N PHE A 56 -5.26 -4.62 -0.76
CA PHE A 56 -6.40 -5.46 -1.18
C PHE A 56 -6.77 -6.51 -0.13
N PRO A 57 -8.06 -6.65 0.28
CA PRO A 57 -9.26 -6.07 -0.36
C PRO A 57 -9.72 -4.70 0.21
N PHE A 58 -8.88 -4.00 0.97
CA PHE A 58 -9.18 -2.73 1.67
C PHE A 58 -8.76 -1.47 0.89
N LEU A 59 -9.00 -1.46 -0.42
CA LEU A 59 -8.49 -0.41 -1.31
C LEU A 59 -9.10 0.95 -1.00
N LYS A 60 -10.41 0.99 -0.73
CA LYS A 60 -11.12 2.22 -0.30
C LYS A 60 -10.54 2.79 0.97
N GLU A 61 -10.28 1.95 1.96
CA GLU A 61 -9.71 2.37 3.23
C GLU A 61 -8.30 2.94 3.03
N ALA A 62 -7.46 2.27 2.25
CA ALA A 62 -6.11 2.74 1.94
C ALA A 62 -6.13 4.06 1.15
N SER A 63 -7.03 4.15 0.16
CA SER A 63 -7.26 5.36 -0.63
C SER A 63 -7.69 6.54 0.24
N TYR A 64 -8.66 6.31 1.14
CA TYR A 64 -9.08 7.29 2.14
C TYR A 64 -7.93 7.73 3.06
N LEU A 65 -7.15 6.80 3.61
CA LEU A 65 -6.02 7.16 4.48
C LEU A 65 -4.98 8.01 3.73
N SER A 66 -4.68 7.69 2.47
CA SER A 66 -3.75 8.47 1.66
C SER A 66 -4.23 9.90 1.34
N SER A 67 -5.56 10.10 1.30
CA SER A 67 -6.16 11.40 1.02
C SER A 67 -6.17 12.30 2.26
N VAL A 68 -6.35 11.73 3.45
CA VAL A 68 -6.44 12.50 4.71
C VAL A 68 -5.12 12.60 5.48
N TYR A 69 -4.20 11.63 5.35
CA TYR A 69 -2.90 11.67 6.00
C TYR A 69 -1.78 12.01 5.01
N SER A 70 -1.03 13.09 5.28
CA SER A 70 0.07 13.54 4.43
C SER A 70 1.18 12.48 4.29
N GLN A 71 1.41 11.67 5.34
CA GLN A 71 2.46 10.65 5.36
C GLN A 71 2.11 9.32 4.67
N VAL A 72 0.88 9.11 4.21
CA VAL A 72 0.45 7.80 3.66
C VAL A 72 0.50 7.80 2.13
N TYR A 73 1.19 6.81 1.58
CA TYR A 73 1.39 6.53 0.16
C TYR A 73 0.95 5.10 -0.15
N LEU A 74 0.68 4.80 -1.42
CA LEU A 74 0.15 3.51 -1.88
C LEU A 74 0.97 2.95 -3.03
N ASP A 75 0.99 1.63 -3.18
CA ASP A 75 1.39 0.96 -4.41
C ASP A 75 0.34 -0.04 -4.93
N PHE A 76 0.61 -0.63 -6.10
CA PHE A 76 -0.23 -1.65 -6.75
C PHE A 76 0.41 -3.05 -6.81
N GLY A 77 1.47 -3.31 -6.03
CA GLY A 77 2.22 -4.56 -6.13
C GLY A 77 1.34 -5.77 -5.81
N LEU A 78 1.59 -6.93 -6.42
CA LEU A 78 0.76 -8.14 -6.26
C LEU A 78 -0.68 -8.02 -6.77
N THR A 79 -1.43 -6.93 -6.54
CA THR A 79 -2.76 -6.75 -7.14
C THR A 79 -2.67 -6.71 -8.66
N ILE A 80 -1.60 -6.13 -9.18
CA ILE A 80 -1.13 -6.35 -10.55
C ILE A 80 0.17 -7.19 -10.45
N PRO A 81 0.23 -8.42 -11.00
CA PRO A 81 -0.71 -9.04 -11.93
C PRO A 81 -1.64 -10.12 -11.35
N LYS A 82 -1.75 -10.32 -10.02
CA LYS A 82 -2.45 -11.52 -9.48
C LYS A 82 -3.97 -11.50 -9.64
N LEU A 83 -4.59 -10.33 -9.78
CA LEU A 83 -6.04 -10.24 -9.98
C LEU A 83 -6.41 -10.53 -11.44
N SER A 84 -7.68 -10.86 -11.69
CA SER A 84 -8.21 -10.88 -13.05
C SER A 84 -8.01 -9.53 -13.73
N PHE A 85 -8.01 -9.47 -15.07
CA PHE A 85 -7.91 -8.20 -15.80
C PHE A 85 -8.93 -7.16 -15.30
N HIS A 86 -10.17 -7.58 -15.09
CA HIS A 86 -11.21 -6.73 -14.51
C HIS A 86 -10.85 -6.28 -13.08
N GLY A 87 -10.37 -7.19 -12.24
CA GLY A 87 -9.94 -6.87 -10.87
C GLY A 87 -8.78 -5.88 -10.84
N MET A 88 -7.79 -6.03 -11.73
CA MET A 88 -6.67 -5.08 -11.88
C MET A 88 -7.17 -3.69 -12.26
N VAL A 89 -8.00 -3.57 -13.30
CA VAL A 89 -8.56 -2.29 -13.74
C VAL A 89 -9.42 -1.65 -12.65
N SER A 90 -10.29 -2.42 -12.00
CA SER A 90 -11.13 -1.92 -10.91
C SER A 90 -10.30 -1.49 -9.70
N SER A 91 -9.22 -2.19 -9.37
CA SER A 91 -8.34 -1.83 -8.25
C SER A 91 -7.64 -0.49 -8.47
N VAL A 92 -7.17 -0.24 -9.70
CA VAL A 92 -6.59 1.06 -10.06
C VAL A 92 -7.64 2.16 -9.94
N LYS A 93 -8.85 1.94 -10.45
CA LYS A 93 -9.95 2.92 -10.33
C LYS A 93 -10.28 3.22 -8.87
N GLU A 94 -10.39 2.19 -8.04
CA GLU A 94 -10.77 2.32 -6.63
C GLU A 94 -9.72 3.09 -5.81
N ILE A 95 -8.44 2.86 -6.07
CA ILE A 95 -7.38 3.67 -5.45
C ILE A 95 -7.47 5.12 -5.93
N LEU A 96 -7.57 5.33 -7.24
CA LEU A 96 -7.57 6.68 -7.82
C LEU A 96 -8.85 7.48 -7.55
N GLU A 97 -9.88 6.86 -6.96
CA GLU A 97 -11.12 7.52 -6.56
C GLU A 97 -10.87 8.61 -5.49
N LEU A 98 -9.99 8.36 -4.52
CA LEU A 98 -9.66 9.33 -3.46
C LEU A 98 -8.17 9.60 -3.30
N ALA A 99 -7.29 8.69 -3.71
CA ALA A 99 -5.86 8.82 -3.47
C ALA A 99 -5.28 9.94 -4.36
N PRO A 100 -4.51 10.88 -3.80
CA PRO A 100 -3.78 11.86 -4.59
C PRO A 100 -2.82 11.16 -5.56
N MET A 101 -2.87 11.51 -6.85
CA MET A 101 -2.03 10.88 -7.89
C MET A 101 -0.53 10.90 -7.56
N ASN A 102 -0.05 11.94 -6.87
CA ASN A 102 1.35 12.08 -6.46
C ASN A 102 1.74 11.20 -5.25
N LYS A 103 0.82 10.42 -4.70
CA LYS A 103 1.04 9.49 -3.60
C LYS A 103 0.86 8.02 -3.99
N VAL A 104 0.58 7.77 -5.27
CA VAL A 104 0.35 6.43 -5.82
C VAL A 104 1.56 6.03 -6.65
N MET A 105 2.11 4.86 -6.35
CA MET A 105 3.32 4.31 -6.98
C MET A 105 3.04 2.99 -7.67
N ILE A 106 3.95 2.60 -8.55
CA ILE A 106 3.92 1.30 -9.21
C ILE A 106 4.97 0.40 -8.57
N SER A 107 4.54 -0.79 -8.16
CA SER A 107 5.41 -1.90 -7.80
C SER A 107 4.83 -3.18 -8.38
N THR A 108 5.66 -4.20 -8.57
CA THR A 108 5.25 -5.47 -9.19
C THR A 108 4.91 -6.53 -8.15
N GLY A 109 5.62 -6.54 -7.02
CA GLY A 109 5.64 -7.69 -6.11
C GLY A 109 6.18 -8.96 -6.77
N GLY A 110 6.91 -8.81 -7.88
CA GLY A 110 7.44 -9.93 -8.67
C GLY A 110 8.49 -10.73 -7.92
N ILE A 111 8.45 -12.05 -8.10
CA ILE A 111 9.38 -13.01 -7.51
C ILE A 111 9.69 -14.08 -8.57
N ALA A 112 10.94 -14.56 -8.57
CA ALA A 112 11.46 -15.66 -9.37
C ALA A 112 11.57 -15.42 -10.89
N PHE A 113 10.47 -15.12 -11.59
CA PHE A 113 10.44 -15.08 -13.06
C PHE A 113 10.29 -13.66 -13.57
N ALA A 114 10.92 -13.33 -14.70
CA ALA A 114 10.89 -11.98 -15.29
C ALA A 114 9.46 -11.52 -15.62
N GLU A 115 8.59 -12.44 -15.99
CA GLU A 115 7.17 -12.24 -16.25
C GLU A 115 6.41 -11.71 -15.03
N SER A 116 6.87 -12.04 -13.82
CA SER A 116 6.27 -11.49 -12.58
C SER A 116 6.65 -10.02 -12.32
N PHE A 117 7.68 -9.51 -13.00
CA PHE A 117 8.07 -8.09 -12.98
C PHE A 117 7.50 -7.32 -14.18
N TYR A 118 6.95 -8.04 -15.17
CA TYR A 118 6.47 -7.45 -16.39
C TYR A 118 5.04 -6.93 -16.21
N LEU A 119 4.89 -5.60 -16.16
CA LEU A 119 3.59 -4.91 -16.02
C LEU A 119 2.94 -4.58 -17.37
N GLY A 120 3.52 -5.05 -18.48
CA GLY A 120 2.97 -4.89 -19.82
C GLY A 120 2.11 -6.08 -20.22
N MET A 121 1.16 -5.85 -21.12
CA MET A 121 0.67 -6.87 -22.04
C MET A 121 0.61 -6.27 -23.44
N ALA A 122 0.84 -7.11 -24.45
CA ALA A 122 0.56 -6.85 -25.85
C ALA A 122 -0.94 -6.60 -26.10
#